data_AF-A0A3B0UQQ7-F1
#
_entry.id   AF-A0A3B0UQQ7-F1
#
_cell.length_a   1.000
_cell.length_b   1.000
_cell.length_c   1.000
_cell.angle_alpha   90.00
_cell.angle_beta   90.00
_cell.angle_gamma   90.00
#
_symmetry.space_group_name_H-M   'P 1'
#
loop_
_entity.id
_entity.type
_entity.pdbx_description
1 polymer ?
#
loop_
_entity_poly.entity_id
_entity_poly.type
_entity_poly.pdbx_seq_one_letter_code
_entity_poly.pdbx_strand_id
1 'polypeptide(L)'
;LIPLSIILGVYTGILLSAFNARPLWNNAILGPLFLTSGLSTGAAAILLFSKNHFERKLISKIDLALIILELALITHMFMGMAAGSQVQLEAMQILIGGQYTVMFFVFVIILGLIVPAILELTEVIGFKVPVIVPALLVLMGGLIFRIVMINAGQLTRFLY
;
A
#
# COMPACT_ATOMS: atom_id res chain seq x y z
N LEU A 1 23.93 -2.69 -5.08
CA LEU A 1 22.92 -2.73 -4.00
C LEU A 1 21.52 -2.40 -4.52
N ILE A 2 21.31 -1.28 -5.22
CA ILE A 2 19.96 -0.86 -5.70
C ILE A 2 19.17 -1.97 -6.42
N PRO A 3 19.73 -2.70 -7.41
CA PRO A 3 18.98 -3.76 -8.10
C PRO A 3 18.53 -4.87 -7.15
N LEU A 4 19.38 -5.24 -6.17
CA LEU A 4 19.06 -6.27 -5.19
C LEU A 4 17.96 -5.82 -4.24
N SER A 5 17.96 -4.55 -3.81
CA SER A 5 16.91 -3.98 -2.96
C SER A 5 15.55 -3.95 -3.67
N ILE A 6 15.53 -3.61 -4.96
CA ILE A 6 14.30 -3.64 -5.77
C ILE A 6 13.79 -5.09 -5.89
N ILE A 7 14.67 -6.03 -6.24
CA ILE A 7 14.30 -7.45 -6.33
C ILE A 7 13.72 -7.94 -5.01
N LEU A 8 14.37 -7.63 -3.89
CA LEU A 8 13.90 -8.02 -2.56
C LEU A 8 12.54 -7.42 -2.22
N GLY A 9 12.31 -6.13 -2.51
CA GLY A 9 11.04 -5.46 -2.22
C GLY A 9 9.88 -5.99 -3.06
N VAL A 10 10.13 -6.29 -4.34
CA VAL A 10 9.12 -6.83 -5.27
C VAL A 10 8.84 -8.32 -5.02
N TYR A 11 9.82 -9.06 -4.49
CA TYR A 11 9.77 -10.52 -4.33
C TYR A 11 8.48 -11.02 -3.67
N THR A 12 8.04 -10.37 -2.59
CA THR A 12 6.82 -10.78 -1.88
C THR A 12 5.58 -10.69 -2.78
N GLY A 13 5.45 -9.58 -3.52
CA GLY A 13 4.34 -9.39 -4.45
C GLY A 13 4.39 -10.38 -5.62
N ILE A 14 5.57 -10.66 -6.17
CA ILE A 14 5.74 -11.67 -7.22
C ILE A 14 5.34 -13.06 -6.71
N LEU A 15 5.82 -13.44 -5.53
CA LEU A 15 5.53 -14.74 -4.93
C LEU A 15 4.02 -14.93 -4.72
N LEU A 16 3.31 -13.90 -4.23
CA LEU A 16 1.86 -13.93 -4.14
C LEU A 16 1.23 -14.08 -5.52
N SER A 17 1.66 -13.28 -6.50
CA SER A 17 1.11 -13.31 -7.86
C SER A 17 1.26 -14.64 -8.59
N ALA A 18 2.27 -15.44 -8.23
CA ALA A 18 2.49 -16.77 -8.80
C ALA A 18 1.42 -17.81 -8.40
N PHE A 19 0.61 -17.55 -7.35
CA PHE A 19 -0.48 -18.44 -6.95
C PHE A 19 -1.72 -18.24 -7.82
N ASN A 20 -1.66 -18.75 -9.06
CA ASN A 20 -2.72 -18.61 -10.06
C ASN A 20 -4.11 -19.05 -9.56
N ALA A 21 -4.19 -20.00 -8.62
CA ALA A 21 -5.44 -20.50 -8.04
C ALA A 21 -6.15 -19.51 -7.10
N ARG A 22 -5.55 -18.34 -6.83
CA ARG A 22 -6.04 -17.32 -5.89
C ARG A 22 -6.26 -15.99 -6.64
N PRO A 23 -7.50 -15.70 -7.09
CA PRO A 23 -7.78 -14.59 -7.99
C PRO A 23 -7.36 -13.21 -7.48
N LEU A 24 -7.45 -12.95 -6.17
CA LEU A 24 -6.99 -11.68 -5.60
C LEU A 24 -5.47 -11.52 -5.72
N TRP A 25 -4.72 -12.63 -5.64
CA TRP A 25 -3.28 -12.60 -5.80
C TRP A 25 -2.83 -12.62 -7.25
N ASN A 26 -3.58 -13.28 -8.13
CA ASN A 26 -3.25 -13.43 -9.55
C ASN A 26 -3.43 -12.12 -10.34
N ASN A 27 -2.55 -11.14 -10.08
CA ASN A 27 -2.43 -9.91 -10.83
C ASN A 27 -0.97 -9.41 -10.81
N ALA A 28 -0.52 -8.80 -11.92
CA ALA A 28 0.86 -8.32 -12.07
C ALA A 28 1.18 -7.07 -11.24
N ILE A 29 0.17 -6.39 -10.68
CA ILE A 29 0.32 -5.14 -9.94
C ILE A 29 0.88 -5.39 -8.53
N LEU A 30 0.72 -6.59 -7.96
CA LEU A 30 1.19 -6.89 -6.61
C LEU A 30 2.68 -6.67 -6.42
N GLY A 31 3.52 -7.00 -7.40
CA GLY A 31 4.97 -6.78 -7.31
C GLY A 31 5.31 -5.31 -7.06
N PRO A 32 4.98 -4.40 -7.99
CA PRO A 32 5.15 -2.96 -7.81
C PRO A 32 4.44 -2.41 -6.56
N LEU A 33 3.23 -2.89 -6.26
CA LEU A 33 2.45 -2.40 -5.11
C LEU A 33 3.14 -2.71 -3.78
N PHE A 34 3.64 -3.93 -3.58
CA PHE A 34 4.39 -4.31 -2.38
C PHE A 34 5.73 -3.57 -2.26
N LEU A 35 6.40 -3.30 -3.39
CA LEU A 35 7.61 -2.48 -3.40
C LEU A 35 7.31 -1.05 -2.93
N THR A 36 6.31 -0.40 -3.55
CA THR A 36 5.95 0.99 -3.21
C THR A 36 5.51 1.11 -1.75
N SER A 37 4.64 0.22 -1.28
CA SER A 37 4.21 0.17 0.13
C SER A 37 5.39 -0.10 1.08
N GLY A 38 6.33 -0.96 0.67
CA GLY A 38 7.58 -1.22 1.39
C GLY A 38 8.47 0.02 1.50
N LEU A 39 8.60 0.79 0.42
CA LEU A 39 9.36 2.04 0.41
C LEU A 39 8.70 3.11 1.28
N SER A 40 7.36 3.26 1.20
CA SER A 40 6.61 4.23 2.02
C SER A 40 6.73 3.90 3.51
N THR A 41 6.51 2.65 3.90
CA THR A 41 6.74 2.22 5.29
C THR A 41 8.18 2.40 5.77
N GLY A 42 9.17 2.22 4.88
CA GLY A 42 10.58 2.53 5.16
C GLY A 42 10.83 4.04 5.35
N ALA A 43 10.23 4.88 4.51
CA ALA A 43 10.31 6.34 4.62
C ALA A 43 9.69 6.82 5.95
N ALA A 44 8.51 6.32 6.30
CA ALA A 44 7.85 6.58 7.58
C ALA A 44 8.73 6.16 8.78
N ALA A 45 9.40 5.01 8.70
CA ALA A 45 10.34 4.58 9.74
C ALA A 45 11.52 5.56 9.87
N ILE A 46 12.10 6.03 8.75
CA ILE A 46 13.17 7.04 8.77
C ILE A 46 12.68 8.34 9.40
N LEU A 47 11.47 8.80 9.07
CA LEU A 47 10.87 10.02 9.61
C LEU A 47 10.74 9.99 11.14
N LEU A 48 10.43 8.83 11.74
CA LEU A 48 10.35 8.69 13.20
C LEU A 48 11.69 8.97 13.90
N PHE A 49 12.81 8.60 13.28
CA PHE A 49 14.13 8.70 13.88
C PHE A 49 14.96 9.89 13.38
N SER A 50 14.54 10.55 12.29
CA SER A 50 15.25 11.69 11.74
C SER A 50 15.25 12.87 12.71
N LYS A 51 16.43 13.42 12.98
CA LYS A 51 16.63 14.62 13.82
C LYS A 51 16.86 15.89 13.00
N ASN A 52 17.11 15.75 11.70
CA ASN A 52 17.46 16.84 10.80
C ASN A 52 16.21 17.35 10.07
N HIS A 53 15.95 18.66 10.12
CA HIS A 53 14.81 19.27 9.45
C HIS A 53 14.84 19.11 7.92
N PHE A 54 16.03 19.20 7.31
CA PHE A 54 16.17 19.00 5.86
C PHE A 54 15.84 17.57 5.44
N GLU A 55 16.34 16.60 6.19
CA GLU A 55 16.07 15.18 5.97
C GLU A 55 14.57 14.88 6.12
N ARG A 56 13.92 15.37 7.19
CA ARG A 56 12.47 15.25 7.37
C ARG A 56 11.70 15.77 6.15
N LYS A 57 11.98 17.00 5.72
CA LYS A 57 11.28 17.61 4.58
C LYS A 57 11.52 16.85 3.27
N LEU A 58 12.72 16.32 3.05
CA LEU A 58 13.03 15.51 1.88
C LEU A 58 12.28 14.17 1.92
N ILE A 59 12.32 13.47 3.05
CA ILE A 59 11.68 12.16 3.20
C ILE A 59 10.15 12.30 3.16
N SER A 60 9.53 13.31 3.79
CA SER A 60 8.08 13.56 3.69
C SER A 60 7.66 13.79 2.22
N LYS A 61 8.48 14.45 1.39
CA LYS A 61 8.17 14.61 -0.04
C LYS A 61 8.26 13.29 -0.82
N ILE A 62 9.23 12.46 -0.46
CA ILE A 62 9.39 11.13 -1.07
C ILE A 62 8.21 10.25 -0.67
N ASP A 63 7.84 10.23 0.61
CA ASP A 63 6.71 9.46 1.11
C ASP A 63 5.40 9.89 0.46
N LEU A 64 5.13 11.20 0.37
CA LEU A 64 3.98 11.74 -0.36
C LEU A 64 3.92 11.24 -1.82
N ALA A 65 5.05 11.20 -2.52
CA ALA A 65 5.11 10.68 -3.89
C ALA A 65 4.84 9.16 -3.95
N LEU A 66 5.34 8.40 -2.96
CA LEU A 66 5.10 6.97 -2.84
C LEU A 66 3.63 6.67 -2.52
N ILE A 67 2.99 7.45 -1.65
CA ILE A 67 1.56 7.33 -1.32
C ILE A 67 0.71 7.57 -2.57
N ILE A 68 1.01 8.62 -3.36
CA ILE A 68 0.30 8.89 -4.61
C ILE A 68 0.46 7.71 -5.59
N LEU A 69 1.68 7.17 -5.71
CA LEU A 69 1.95 6.00 -6.53
C LEU A 69 1.21 4.75 -6.02
N GLU A 70 1.15 4.53 -4.71
CA GLU A 70 0.44 3.41 -4.09
C GLU A 70 -1.07 3.49 -4.35
N LEU A 71 -1.67 4.68 -4.20
CA LEU A 71 -3.08 4.91 -4.55
C LEU A 71 -3.35 4.67 -6.04
N ALA A 72 -2.45 5.10 -6.92
CA ALA A 72 -2.57 4.83 -8.35
C ALA A 72 -2.49 3.32 -8.66
N LEU A 73 -1.55 2.59 -8.03
CA LEU A 73 -1.41 1.14 -8.18
C LEU A 73 -2.61 0.38 -7.62
N ILE A 74 -3.15 0.77 -6.46
CA ILE A 74 -4.37 0.18 -5.89
C ILE A 74 -5.56 0.41 -6.83
N THR A 75 -5.71 1.62 -7.36
CA THR A 75 -6.76 1.94 -8.34
C THR A 75 -6.61 1.05 -9.57
N HIS A 76 -5.39 0.90 -10.08
CA HIS A 76 -5.12 0.06 -11.24
C HIS A 76 -5.35 -1.43 -10.98
N MET A 77 -5.05 -1.90 -9.77
CA MET A 77 -5.38 -3.26 -9.33
C MET A 77 -6.90 -3.49 -9.41
N PHE A 78 -7.71 -2.57 -8.89
CA PHE A 78 -9.17 -2.69 -8.98
C PHE A 78 -9.69 -2.59 -10.42
N MET A 79 -9.14 -1.70 -11.24
CA MET A 79 -9.49 -1.63 -12.67
C MET A 79 -9.19 -2.95 -13.38
N GLY A 80 -8.03 -3.57 -13.11
CA GLY A 80 -7.66 -4.86 -13.67
C GLY A 80 -8.58 -6.00 -13.22
N MET A 81 -8.97 -6.03 -11.94
CA MET A 81 -9.93 -7.01 -11.44
C MET A 81 -11.34 -6.79 -12.01
N ALA A 82 -11.76 -5.53 -12.16
CA ALA A 82 -13.05 -5.15 -12.73
C ALA A 82 -13.19 -5.52 -14.21
N ALA A 83 -12.09 -5.46 -14.97
CA ALA A 83 -12.02 -5.90 -16.37
C ALA A 83 -11.75 -7.41 -16.52
N GLY A 84 -11.61 -8.15 -15.42
CA GLY A 84 -11.29 -9.57 -15.40
C GLY A 84 -12.52 -10.47 -15.55
N SER A 85 -12.35 -11.76 -15.23
CA SER A 85 -13.44 -12.73 -15.16
C SER A 85 -14.32 -12.51 -13.94
N GLN A 86 -15.44 -13.22 -13.89
CA GLN A 86 -16.35 -13.25 -12.74
C GLN A 86 -15.64 -13.55 -11.42
N VAL A 87 -14.63 -14.43 -11.44
CA VAL A 87 -13.88 -14.80 -10.22
C VAL A 87 -12.98 -13.66 -9.74
N GLN A 88 -12.44 -12.81 -10.64
CA GLN A 88 -11.73 -11.59 -10.24
C GLN A 88 -12.69 -10.54 -9.67
N LEU A 89 -13.90 -10.41 -10.23
CA LEU A 89 -14.93 -9.52 -9.69
C LEU A 89 -15.32 -9.93 -8.26
N GLU A 90 -15.58 -11.22 -8.04
CA GLU A 90 -15.91 -11.76 -6.70
C GLU A 90 -14.76 -11.57 -5.71
N ALA A 91 -13.51 -11.78 -6.14
CA ALA A 91 -12.34 -11.50 -5.34
C ALA A 91 -12.23 -10.02 -4.95
N MET A 92 -12.54 -9.10 -5.88
CA MET A 92 -12.57 -7.66 -5.59
C MET A 92 -13.65 -7.32 -4.56
N GLN A 93 -14.82 -7.97 -4.63
CA GLN A 93 -15.93 -7.72 -3.70
C GLN A 93 -15.56 -7.99 -2.23
N ILE A 94 -14.62 -8.90 -1.97
CA ILE A 94 -14.10 -9.12 -0.59
C ILE A 94 -13.49 -7.84 0.00
N LEU A 95 -12.89 -6.98 -0.84
CA LEU A 95 -12.26 -5.72 -0.44
C LEU A 95 -13.24 -4.54 -0.49
N ILE A 96 -14.18 -4.48 -1.44
CA ILE A 96 -15.03 -3.28 -1.62
C ILE A 96 -16.42 -3.36 -0.98
N GLY A 97 -16.93 -4.57 -0.71
CA GLY A 97 -18.24 -4.78 -0.06
C GLY A 97 -18.29 -5.99 0.86
N GLY A 98 -17.13 -6.53 1.24
CA GLY A 98 -17.00 -7.78 1.99
C GLY A 98 -16.36 -7.59 3.36
N GLN A 99 -15.91 -8.70 3.95
CA GLN A 99 -15.40 -8.72 5.33
C GLN A 99 -14.14 -7.87 5.54
N TYR A 100 -13.35 -7.58 4.49
CA TYR A 100 -12.14 -6.78 4.59
C TYR A 100 -12.36 -5.30 4.22
N THR A 101 -13.58 -4.88 3.88
CA THR A 101 -13.83 -3.52 3.41
C THR A 101 -13.48 -2.45 4.42
N VAL A 102 -13.85 -2.64 5.69
CA VAL A 102 -13.49 -1.69 6.74
C VAL A 102 -11.97 -1.63 6.92
N MET A 103 -11.31 -2.79 6.97
CA MET A 103 -9.84 -2.84 7.12
C MET A 103 -9.13 -2.17 5.94
N PHE A 104 -9.60 -2.41 4.71
CA PHE A 104 -8.99 -1.87 3.52
C PHE A 104 -9.26 -0.36 3.38
N PHE A 105 -10.51 0.08 3.37
CA PHE A 105 -10.80 1.49 3.10
C PHE A 105 -10.52 2.41 4.30
N VAL A 106 -10.90 2.02 5.51
CA VAL A 106 -10.71 2.91 6.67
C VAL A 106 -9.25 2.92 7.07
N PHE A 107 -8.64 1.74 7.28
CA PHE A 107 -7.30 1.69 7.85
C PHE A 107 -6.19 1.83 6.81
N VAL A 108 -6.32 1.23 5.63
CA VAL A 108 -5.29 1.38 4.58
C VAL A 108 -5.49 2.67 3.81
N ILE A 109 -6.63 2.85 3.14
CA ILE A 109 -6.83 4.00 2.24
C ILE A 109 -6.94 5.30 3.01
N ILE A 110 -7.86 5.41 3.96
CA ILE A 110 -8.11 6.69 4.64
C ILE A 110 -7.00 6.98 5.65
N LEU A 111 -6.81 6.13 6.64
CA LEU A 111 -5.86 6.38 7.72
C LEU A 111 -4.41 6.15 7.29
N GLY A 112 -4.14 5.17 6.43
CA GLY A 112 -2.78 4.81 6.02
C GLY A 112 -2.22 5.61 4.85
N LEU A 113 -3.07 6.22 4.01
CA LEU A 113 -2.65 6.92 2.80
C LEU A 113 -3.20 8.35 2.71
N ILE A 114 -4.53 8.55 2.71
CA ILE A 114 -5.15 9.87 2.48
C ILE A 114 -4.80 10.85 3.61
N VAL A 115 -4.98 10.44 4.87
CA VAL A 115 -4.70 11.31 6.02
C VAL A 115 -3.21 11.68 6.07
N PRO A 116 -2.25 10.73 5.99
CA PRO A 116 -0.84 11.05 5.89
C PRO A 116 -0.50 11.96 4.72
N ALA A 117 -1.04 11.71 3.52
CA ALA A 117 -0.80 12.56 2.35
C ALA A 117 -1.25 14.00 2.57
N ILE A 118 -2.42 14.21 3.19
CA ILE A 118 -2.89 15.56 3.55
C ILE A 118 -1.95 16.20 4.56
N LEU A 119 -1.55 15.47 5.62
CA LEU A 119 -0.65 15.96 6.65
C LEU A 119 0.72 16.35 6.06
N GLU A 120 1.32 15.51 5.24
CA GLU A 120 2.60 15.77 4.58
C GLU A 120 2.50 16.92 3.57
N LEU A 121 1.40 17.00 2.81
CA LEU A 121 1.16 18.13 1.92
C LEU A 121 1.05 19.45 2.70
N THR A 122 0.36 19.45 3.84
CA THR A 122 0.27 20.64 4.70
C THR A 122 1.63 21.05 5.28
N GLU A 123 2.50 20.08 5.60
CA GLU A 123 3.89 20.35 6.00
C GLU A 123 4.69 20.97 4.84
N VAL A 124 4.53 20.46 3.62
CA VAL A 124 5.24 20.95 2.43
C VAL A 124 4.88 22.39 2.10
N ILE A 125 3.61 22.79 2.27
CA ILE A 125 3.15 24.18 2.04
C ILE A 125 3.44 25.15 3.20
N GLY A 126 4.06 24.67 4.29
CA GLY A 126 4.64 25.52 5.35
C GLY A 126 3.95 25.46 6.71
N PHE A 127 2.94 24.61 6.91
CA PHE A 127 2.37 24.38 8.23
C PHE A 127 3.24 23.44 9.07
N LYS A 128 3.20 23.61 10.40
CA LYS A 128 3.92 22.71 11.31
C LYS A 128 3.04 21.50 11.63
N VAL A 129 3.47 20.33 11.13
CA VAL A 129 2.84 19.05 11.45
C VAL A 129 3.80 18.21 12.29
N PRO A 130 3.35 17.59 13.39
CA PRO A 130 4.17 16.63 14.11
C PRO A 130 4.42 15.40 13.24
N VAL A 131 5.64 15.24 12.72
CA VAL A 131 6.08 14.15 11.83
C VAL A 131 5.73 12.74 12.35
N ILE A 132 5.64 12.57 13.67
CA ILE A 132 5.27 11.31 14.30
C ILE A 132 3.87 10.82 13.91
N VAL A 133 2.93 11.73 13.66
CA VAL A 133 1.54 11.39 13.35
C VAL A 133 1.41 10.72 11.97
N PRO A 134 1.81 11.35 10.84
CA PRO A 134 1.75 10.69 9.54
C PRO A 134 2.60 9.41 9.52
N ALA A 135 3.79 9.43 10.13
CA ALA A 135 4.65 8.25 10.15
C ALA A 135 4.02 7.03 10.85
N LEU A 136 3.39 7.21 12.01
CA LEU A 136 2.70 6.11 12.70
C LEU A 136 1.48 5.60 11.91
N LEU A 137 0.76 6.51 11.27
CA LEU A 137 -0.39 6.18 10.42
C LEU A 137 0.03 5.36 9.18
N VAL A 138 1.11 5.76 8.49
CA VAL A 138 1.66 5.02 7.33
C VAL A 138 2.16 3.63 7.76
N LEU A 139 2.88 3.53 8.90
CA LEU A 139 3.34 2.24 9.42
C LEU A 139 2.17 1.30 9.75
N MET A 140 1.16 1.81 10.44
CA MET A 140 -0.06 1.06 10.75
C MET A 140 -0.80 0.64 9.48
N GLY A 141 -1.02 1.58 8.55
CA GLY A 141 -1.68 1.35 7.27
C GLY A 141 -0.97 0.29 6.45
N GLY A 142 0.36 0.39 6.32
CA GLY A 142 1.17 -0.60 5.61
C GLY A 142 1.20 -1.98 6.27
N LEU A 143 1.14 -2.06 7.60
CA LEU A 143 0.99 -3.34 8.31
C LEU A 143 -0.38 -3.97 8.00
N ILE A 144 -1.45 -3.19 8.15
CA ILE A 144 -2.82 -3.66 7.90
C ILE A 144 -2.99 -4.03 6.42
N PHE A 145 -2.40 -3.28 5.49
CA PHE A 145 -2.38 -3.62 4.07
C PHE A 145 -1.84 -5.04 3.84
N ARG A 146 -0.68 -5.37 4.42
CA ARG A 146 -0.09 -6.71 4.30
C ARG A 146 -1.02 -7.79 4.89
N ILE A 147 -1.62 -7.54 6.05
CA ILE A 147 -2.57 -8.46 6.68
C ILE A 147 -3.80 -8.68 5.79
N VAL A 148 -4.38 -7.62 5.23
CA VAL A 148 -5.54 -7.69 4.35
C VAL A 148 -5.18 -8.46 3.07
N MET A 149 -4.10 -8.09 2.39
CA MET A 149 -3.73 -8.73 1.12
C MET A 149 -3.42 -10.22 1.28
N ILE A 150 -2.79 -10.62 2.38
CA ILE A 150 -2.51 -12.03 2.67
C ILE A 150 -3.82 -12.76 3.02
N ASN A 151 -4.60 -12.28 3.98
CA ASN A 151 -5.75 -13.06 4.45
C ASN A 151 -6.92 -13.03 3.46
N ALA A 152 -7.19 -11.90 2.81
CA ALA A 152 -8.24 -11.81 1.79
C ALA A 152 -7.95 -12.75 0.61
N GLY A 153 -6.69 -12.85 0.18
CA GLY A 153 -6.33 -13.74 -0.93
C GLY A 153 -6.49 -15.22 -0.60
N GLN A 154 -6.28 -15.64 0.66
CA GLN A 154 -6.53 -17.02 1.10
C GLN A 154 -8.00 -17.44 1.00
N LEU A 155 -8.93 -16.48 1.02
CA LEU A 155 -10.36 -16.75 0.93
C LEU A 155 -10.84 -16.84 -0.52
N THR A 156 -10.18 -16.14 -1.43
CA THR A 156 -10.47 -16.23 -2.86
C THR A 156 -9.94 -17.53 -3.44
N ARG A 157 -10.76 -18.30 -4.16
CA ARG A 157 -10.33 -19.50 -4.87
C ARG A 157 -11.12 -19.65 -6.16
N PHE A 158 -10.50 -20.21 -7.19
CA PHE A 158 -11.27 -20.76 -8.30
C PHE A 158 -12.03 -21.98 -7.76
N LEU A 159 -13.35 -21.87 -7.62
CA LEU A 159 -14.22 -23.03 -7.46
C LEU A 159 -14.47 -23.57 -8.88
N TYR A 160 -14.15 -24.85 -9.08
CA TYR A 160 -14.43 -25.58 -10.31
C TYR A 160 -15.92 -25.58 -10.63
#